data_AF-A0A8T0GEF6-F1
#
_entry.id   AF-A0A8T0GEF6-F1
#
_cell.length_a   1.000
_cell.length_b   1.000
_cell.length_c   1.000
_cell.angle_alpha   90.00
_cell.angle_beta   90.00
_cell.angle_gamma   90.00
#
_symmetry.space_group_name_H-M   'P 1'
#
loop_
_entity.id
_entity.type
_entity.pdbx_description
1 polymer ?
#
loop_
_entity_poly.entity_id
_entity_poly.type
_entity_poly.pdbx_seq_one_letter_code
_entity_poly.pdbx_strand_id
1 'polypeptide(L)'
;MEKSASEDLGRVEKRRVVEDEDIGRAEVEPMVVWCGGPDKGQDITVRLVRSVSSAPIVNGSQEDIQHSNGEEVVAVLKVHSTQLRRWSKYFETCLSARWREADVGSSEGARFELSLEIYADVECYIDCFSRMYSPFRKDFRDVEYTLELLRVASQIEHIELMGLISQYLSAIPWSDEDERRIRDYAASPDFSRNYVKDLVTRLGLDVIGEEDKEISEHLTR
;
A
#
# COMPACT_ATOMS: atom_id res chain seq x y z
N MET A 1 49.13 -44.31 25.87
CA MET A 1 49.72 -44.39 24.52
C MET A 1 48.78 -45.17 23.64
N GLU A 2 48.45 -44.57 22.52
CA GLU A 2 47.21 -44.74 21.76
C GLU A 2 47.07 -46.09 21.05
N LYS A 3 45.80 -46.46 20.89
CA LYS A 3 45.28 -47.61 20.17
C LYS A 3 45.40 -47.44 18.65
N SER A 4 45.74 -48.54 17.97
CA SER A 4 44.98 -49.23 16.89
C SER A 4 44.19 -48.36 15.88
N ALA A 5 44.02 -48.68 14.59
CA ALA A 5 44.46 -49.74 13.69
C ALA A 5 43.80 -49.47 12.31
N SER A 6 44.37 -50.06 11.26
CA SER A 6 43.66 -50.64 10.10
C SER A 6 42.95 -49.73 9.09
N GLU A 7 43.57 -49.62 7.91
CA GLU A 7 42.93 -49.37 6.62
C GLU A 7 42.32 -50.69 6.11
N ASP A 8 41.05 -50.69 5.69
CA ASP A 8 40.48 -51.74 4.83
C ASP A 8 39.39 -51.16 3.90
N LEU A 9 39.28 -51.82 2.77
CA LEU A 9 38.73 -51.40 1.48
C LEU A 9 37.19 -51.34 1.43
N GLY A 10 36.70 -50.35 0.69
CA GLY A 10 35.74 -50.52 -0.40
C GLY A 10 34.30 -50.92 -0.07
N ARG A 11 33.34 -50.01 -0.35
CA ARG A 11 32.07 -50.40 -1.01
C ARG A 11 31.40 -49.22 -1.69
N VAL A 12 31.24 -49.36 -3.00
CA VAL A 12 30.36 -48.54 -3.84
C VAL A 12 28.92 -48.88 -3.47
N GLU A 13 28.15 -47.90 -3.00
CA GLU A 13 26.69 -48.01 -2.93
C GLU A 13 26.05 -46.82 -3.63
N LYS A 14 25.56 -47.10 -4.84
CA LYS A 14 24.64 -46.25 -5.59
C LYS A 14 23.46 -45.89 -4.69
N ARG A 15 23.26 -44.61 -4.41
CA ARG A 15 21.94 -44.11 -4.02
C ARG A 15 21.46 -43.09 -5.03
N ARG A 16 20.20 -43.34 -5.39
CA ARG A 16 19.42 -42.72 -6.44
C ARG A 16 19.40 -41.22 -6.27
N VAL A 17 19.58 -40.53 -7.38
CA VAL A 17 19.05 -39.19 -7.60
C VAL A 17 17.54 -39.32 -7.38
N VAL A 18 17.06 -38.80 -6.26
CA VAL A 18 15.66 -38.42 -6.09
C VAL A 18 15.65 -36.95 -6.45
N GLU A 19 15.34 -36.68 -7.71
CA GLU A 19 14.85 -35.36 -8.14
C GLU A 19 13.44 -35.23 -7.55
N ASP A 20 13.38 -34.90 -6.26
CA ASP A 20 12.22 -34.19 -5.71
C ASP A 20 12.48 -32.72 -6.03
N GLU A 21 12.19 -32.31 -7.28
CA GLU A 21 11.88 -30.92 -7.57
C GLU A 21 10.48 -30.62 -7.03
N ASP A 22 10.36 -30.67 -5.71
CA ASP A 22 9.32 -29.95 -5.01
C ASP A 22 9.75 -28.47 -5.09
N ILE A 23 9.39 -27.81 -6.19
CA ILE A 23 9.44 -26.35 -6.29
C ILE A 23 8.35 -25.85 -5.34
N GLY A 24 8.61 -25.97 -4.04
CA GLY A 24 7.87 -25.27 -3.02
C GLY A 24 7.89 -23.81 -3.43
N ARG A 25 6.70 -23.23 -3.64
CA ARG A 25 6.56 -21.79 -3.67
C ARG A 25 7.24 -21.31 -2.39
N ALA A 26 8.38 -20.67 -2.53
CA ALA A 26 9.03 -20.03 -1.39
C ALA A 26 8.00 -19.07 -0.82
N GLU A 27 7.43 -19.40 0.33
CA GLU A 27 6.59 -18.48 1.08
C GLU A 27 7.51 -17.31 1.43
N VAL A 28 7.40 -16.23 0.66
CA VAL A 28 8.15 -15.01 0.94
C VAL A 28 7.53 -14.45 2.21
N GLU A 29 8.28 -14.50 3.31
CA GLU A 29 7.83 -13.90 4.56
C GLU A 29 7.55 -12.41 4.34
N PRO A 30 6.39 -11.90 4.80
CA PRO A 30 6.04 -10.51 4.60
C PRO A 30 7.02 -9.60 5.36
N MET A 31 7.42 -8.50 4.72
CA MET A 31 8.31 -7.55 5.36
C MET A 31 7.62 -6.86 6.55
N VAL A 32 8.22 -6.91 7.74
CA VAL A 32 7.69 -6.23 8.94
C VAL A 32 8.36 -4.88 9.14
N VAL A 33 7.57 -3.80 9.18
CA VAL A 33 8.07 -2.43 9.30
C VAL A 33 7.48 -1.73 10.54
N TRP A 34 8.33 -1.06 11.31
CA TRP A 34 7.94 -0.27 12.48
C TRP A 34 8.05 1.23 12.19
N CYS A 35 6.97 1.87 11.72
CA CYS A 35 7.02 3.25 11.19
C CYS A 35 7.40 4.32 12.22
N GLY A 36 7.35 4.02 13.52
CA GLY A 36 7.79 4.89 14.62
C GLY A 36 9.10 4.46 15.30
N GLY A 37 9.73 3.38 14.83
CA GLY A 37 10.80 2.66 15.51
C GLY A 37 10.29 1.49 16.37
N PRO A 38 11.14 0.50 16.68
CA PRO A 38 10.76 -0.66 17.48
C PRO A 38 10.36 -0.27 18.91
N ASP A 39 9.46 -1.06 19.50
CA ASP A 39 9.10 -1.03 20.94
C ASP A 39 8.48 0.27 21.48
N LYS A 40 7.68 0.98 20.68
CA LYS A 40 7.03 2.25 21.10
C LYS A 40 5.57 2.14 21.51
N GLY A 41 5.03 0.93 21.65
CA GLY A 41 3.63 0.73 22.02
C GLY A 41 2.67 0.90 20.83
N GLN A 42 3.10 0.50 19.63
CA GLN A 42 2.22 0.38 18.47
C GLN A 42 1.05 -0.56 18.78
N ASP A 43 -0.16 -0.04 18.63
CA ASP A 43 -1.42 -0.69 18.98
C ASP A 43 -2.22 -1.16 17.76
N ILE A 44 -1.77 -0.78 16.55
CA ILE A 44 -2.36 -1.17 15.27
C ILE A 44 -1.35 -1.95 14.41
N THR A 45 -1.83 -3.01 13.75
CA THR A 45 -1.15 -3.70 12.67
C THR A 45 -1.89 -3.43 11.36
N VAL A 46 -1.21 -2.89 10.35
CA VAL A 46 -1.76 -2.74 9.00
C VAL A 46 -1.06 -3.75 8.08
N ARG A 47 -1.81 -4.68 7.51
CA ARG A 47 -1.35 -5.65 6.51
C ARG A 47 -1.55 -5.05 5.13
N LEU A 48 -0.46 -4.87 4.40
CA LEU A 48 -0.52 -4.49 3.00
C LEU A 48 -0.74 -5.75 2.17
N VAL A 49 -1.88 -5.83 1.51
CA VAL A 49 -2.30 -7.01 0.74
C VAL A 49 -2.33 -6.68 -0.75
N ARG A 50 -1.84 -7.60 -1.57
CA ARG A 50 -1.93 -7.51 -3.02
C ARG A 50 -2.82 -8.64 -3.52
N SER A 51 -3.84 -8.28 -4.29
CA SER A 51 -4.69 -9.24 -4.98
C SER A 51 -3.88 -9.98 -6.04
N VAL A 52 -3.65 -11.29 -5.84
CA VAL A 52 -3.10 -12.15 -6.89
C VAL A 52 -4.28 -12.75 -7.66
N SER A 53 -4.54 -12.17 -8.83
CA SER A 53 -5.53 -12.77 -9.75
C SER A 53 -5.01 -14.14 -10.19
N SER A 54 -5.57 -15.20 -9.63
CA SER A 54 -5.48 -16.52 -10.25
C SER A 54 -6.33 -16.48 -11.51
N ALA A 55 -5.68 -16.64 -12.67
CA ALA A 55 -6.38 -16.80 -13.95
C ALA A 55 -7.45 -17.91 -13.84
N PRO A 56 -8.57 -17.83 -14.59
CA PRO A 56 -9.64 -18.80 -14.49
C PRO A 56 -9.11 -20.19 -14.85
N ILE A 57 -9.22 -21.13 -13.91
CA ILE A 57 -9.02 -22.55 -14.16
C ILE A 57 -10.15 -22.98 -15.11
N VAL A 58 -9.88 -23.00 -16.40
CA VAL A 58 -10.70 -23.71 -17.38
C VAL A 58 -10.39 -25.19 -17.23
N ASN A 59 -11.20 -25.92 -16.45
CA ASN A 59 -11.89 -27.12 -16.92
C ASN A 59 -12.66 -27.82 -15.79
N GLY A 60 -13.82 -28.34 -16.17
CA GLY A 60 -14.82 -28.89 -15.27
C GLY A 60 -14.37 -30.08 -14.45
N SER A 61 -14.84 -30.09 -13.20
CA SER A 61 -15.31 -31.22 -12.41
C SER A 61 -15.79 -30.60 -11.10
N GLN A 62 -17.08 -30.75 -10.83
CA GLN A 62 -17.79 -30.15 -9.71
C GLN A 62 -17.50 -30.93 -8.43
N GLU A 63 -16.44 -30.62 -7.68
CA GLU A 63 -16.32 -30.92 -6.24
C GLU A 63 -15.48 -29.83 -5.54
N ASP A 64 -16.09 -29.16 -4.56
CA ASP A 64 -15.54 -28.28 -3.53
C ASP A 64 -14.46 -27.24 -3.92
N ILE A 65 -14.89 -26.16 -4.59
CA ILE A 65 -14.06 -24.95 -4.75
C ILE A 65 -14.22 -24.09 -3.49
N GLN A 66 -13.36 -24.29 -2.49
CA GLN A 66 -12.96 -23.18 -1.63
C GLN A 66 -12.25 -22.17 -2.53
N HIS A 67 -12.94 -21.09 -2.88
CA HIS A 67 -12.31 -19.92 -3.50
C HIS A 67 -11.32 -19.35 -2.49
N SER A 68 -10.07 -19.82 -2.51
CA SER A 68 -8.96 -19.08 -1.92
C SER A 68 -8.82 -17.81 -2.75
N ASN A 69 -9.49 -16.72 -2.33
CA ASN A 69 -9.15 -15.39 -2.81
C ASN A 69 -7.67 -15.20 -2.48
N GLY A 70 -6.83 -15.29 -3.51
CA GLY A 70 -5.39 -15.21 -3.34
C GLY A 70 -5.02 -13.78 -2.98
N GLU A 71 -4.95 -13.49 -1.68
CA GLU A 71 -4.38 -12.24 -1.17
C GLU A 71 -2.97 -12.56 -0.66
N GLU A 72 -1.98 -11.91 -1.26
CA GLU A 72 -0.60 -11.98 -0.79
C GLU A 72 -0.36 -10.84 0.19
N VAL A 73 0.05 -11.15 1.42
CA VAL A 73 0.54 -10.12 2.35
C VAL A 73 1.96 -9.77 1.94
N VAL A 74 2.17 -8.57 1.42
CA VAL A 74 3.50 -8.13 0.98
C VAL A 74 4.28 -7.43 2.09
N ALA A 75 3.58 -6.81 3.04
CA ALA A 75 4.20 -6.15 4.18
C ALA A 75 3.24 -6.03 5.37
N VAL A 76 3.81 -5.91 6.56
CA VAL A 76 3.10 -5.70 7.83
C VAL A 76 3.65 -4.45 8.50
N LEU A 77 2.84 -3.41 8.58
CA LEU A 77 3.19 -2.15 9.22
C LEU A 77 2.71 -2.15 10.68
N LYS A 78 3.62 -1.87 11.61
CA LYS A 78 3.33 -1.63 13.02
C LYS A 78 3.26 -0.12 13.27
N VAL A 79 2.08 0.36 13.65
CA VAL A 79 1.77 1.80 13.72
C VAL A 79 0.93 2.14 14.95
N HIS A 80 0.92 3.43 15.34
CA HIS A 80 0.10 3.95 16.43
C HIS A 80 -1.22 4.46 15.87
N SER A 81 -2.34 4.06 16.48
CA SER A 81 -3.68 4.53 16.14
C SER A 81 -3.77 6.06 16.18
N THR A 82 -3.05 6.70 17.12
CA THR A 82 -2.99 8.16 17.27
C THR A 82 -2.40 8.85 16.05
N GLN A 83 -1.37 8.27 15.41
CA GLN A 83 -0.78 8.83 14.19
C GLN A 83 -1.69 8.59 12.99
N LEU A 84 -2.27 7.40 12.87
CA LEU A 84 -3.21 7.10 11.79
C LEU A 84 -4.41 8.05 11.80
N ARG A 85 -5.08 8.22 12.93
CA ARG A 85 -6.23 9.14 13.05
C ARG A 85 -5.85 10.59 12.80
N ARG A 86 -4.64 10.99 13.19
CA ARG A 86 -4.18 12.38 13.05
C ARG A 86 -3.93 12.76 11.60
N TRP A 87 -3.38 11.85 10.80
CA TRP A 87 -2.86 12.15 9.47
C TRP A 87 -3.67 11.55 8.32
N SER A 88 -4.62 10.65 8.60
CA SER A 88 -5.43 9.97 7.59
C SER A 88 -6.90 9.98 7.99
N LYS A 89 -7.74 10.61 7.17
CA LYS A 89 -9.21 10.59 7.36
C LYS A 89 -9.80 9.19 7.15
N TYR A 90 -9.22 8.41 6.25
CA TYR A 90 -9.56 7.01 6.05
C TYR A 90 -9.43 6.24 7.37
N PHE A 91 -8.26 6.30 8.02
CA PHE A 91 -8.06 5.59 9.28
C PHE A 91 -8.77 6.24 10.46
N GLU A 92 -8.99 7.56 10.46
CA GLU A 92 -9.88 8.20 11.44
C GLU A 92 -11.28 7.57 11.40
N THR A 93 -11.81 7.36 10.20
CA THR A 93 -13.10 6.74 9.94
C THR A 93 -13.09 5.26 10.32
N CYS A 94 -12.13 4.48 9.83
CA CYS A 94 -12.00 3.04 10.12
C CYS A 94 -11.83 2.75 11.62
N LEU A 95 -11.11 3.60 12.34
CA LEU A 95 -10.86 3.41 13.77
C LEU A 95 -11.95 4.04 14.64
N SER A 96 -12.91 4.79 14.07
CA SER A 96 -14.01 5.39 14.84
C SER A 96 -14.88 4.32 15.53
N ALA A 97 -15.57 4.69 16.61
CA ALA A 97 -16.29 3.76 17.49
C ALA A 97 -17.28 2.81 16.78
N ARG A 98 -17.75 3.17 15.58
CA ARG A 98 -18.70 2.37 14.78
C ARG A 98 -18.13 1.04 14.28
N TRP A 99 -16.81 0.93 14.15
CA TRP A 99 -16.15 -0.32 13.71
C TRP A 99 -15.60 -1.14 14.87
N ARG A 100 -15.42 -0.54 16.06
CA ARG A 100 -14.97 -1.24 17.27
C ARG A 100 -15.98 -2.25 17.80
N GLU A 101 -17.29 -2.01 17.57
CA GLU A 101 -18.36 -2.84 18.12
C GLU A 101 -18.54 -4.17 17.38
N ALA A 102 -18.00 -4.32 16.16
CA ALA A 102 -18.08 -5.56 15.40
C ALA A 102 -17.14 -6.67 15.92
N ASP A 103 -16.08 -6.31 16.66
CA ASP A 103 -15.03 -7.23 17.12
C ASP A 103 -15.01 -7.47 18.65
N VAL A 104 -16.06 -7.05 19.38
CA VAL A 104 -16.16 -7.17 20.85
C VAL A 104 -16.53 -8.60 21.28
N GLY A 105 -15.89 -9.59 20.67
CA GLY A 105 -15.75 -10.96 21.19
C GLY A 105 -14.35 -11.24 21.76
N SER A 106 -13.35 -10.38 21.47
CA SER A 106 -11.97 -10.62 21.88
C SER A 106 -11.60 -9.83 23.14
N SER A 107 -11.34 -10.59 24.19
CA SER A 107 -10.75 -10.25 25.49
C SER A 107 -9.64 -9.19 25.47
N GLU A 108 -9.49 -8.52 26.62
CA GLU A 108 -8.46 -7.53 26.98
C GLU A 108 -7.09 -7.83 26.32
N GLY A 109 -6.63 -6.93 25.45
CA GLY A 109 -5.30 -7.00 24.83
C GLY A 109 -5.26 -7.16 23.30
N ALA A 110 -6.42 -7.22 22.61
CA ALA A 110 -6.46 -7.31 21.16
C ALA A 110 -5.83 -6.07 20.48
N ARG A 111 -4.64 -6.26 19.88
CA ARG A 111 -4.07 -5.30 18.93
C ARG A 111 -4.97 -5.29 17.70
N PHE A 112 -5.41 -4.11 17.27
CA PHE A 112 -6.28 -3.99 16.10
C PHE A 112 -5.49 -4.32 14.82
N GLU A 113 -6.06 -5.17 13.97
CA GLU A 113 -5.48 -5.53 12.67
C GLU A 113 -6.38 -5.00 11.55
N LEU A 114 -5.77 -4.38 10.55
CA LEU A 114 -6.43 -3.86 9.36
C LEU A 114 -5.74 -4.40 8.11
N SER A 115 -6.50 -4.84 7.12
CA SER A 115 -5.97 -5.16 5.79
C SER A 115 -6.19 -3.98 4.85
N LEU A 116 -5.13 -3.54 4.18
CA LEU A 116 -5.16 -2.48 3.18
C LEU A 116 -4.70 -3.06 1.84
N GLU A 117 -5.61 -3.12 0.87
CA GLU A 117 -5.27 -3.49 -0.50
C GLU A 117 -4.38 -2.41 -1.12
N ILE A 118 -3.29 -2.83 -1.76
CA ILE A 118 -2.32 -1.90 -2.35
C ILE A 118 -2.41 -1.86 -3.88
N TYR A 119 -2.34 -0.66 -4.43
CA TYR A 119 -2.39 -0.39 -5.89
C TYR A 119 -1.13 0.30 -6.42
N ALA A 120 -0.25 0.74 -5.52
CA ALA A 120 1.05 1.35 -5.80
C ALA A 120 2.19 0.48 -5.26
N ASP A 121 3.43 0.91 -5.49
CA ASP A 121 4.61 0.27 -4.92
C ASP A 121 4.51 0.22 -3.38
N VAL A 122 4.85 -0.94 -2.80
CA VAL A 122 4.89 -1.17 -1.35
C VAL A 122 5.80 -0.17 -0.64
N GLU A 123 6.91 0.25 -1.29
CA GLU A 123 7.82 1.26 -0.74
C GLU A 123 7.13 2.62 -0.57
N CYS A 124 6.21 3.00 -1.47
CA CYS A 124 5.45 4.23 -1.36
C CYS A 124 4.46 4.18 -0.18
N TYR A 125 3.85 3.03 0.11
CA TYR A 125 3.07 2.87 1.35
C TYR A 125 3.95 3.03 2.58
N ILE A 126 5.09 2.34 2.62
CA ILE A 126 5.99 2.42 3.76
C ILE A 126 6.48 3.85 3.99
N ASP A 127 6.85 4.56 2.94
CA ASP A 127 7.27 5.95 3.04
C ASP A 127 6.11 6.85 3.50
N CYS A 128 4.92 6.68 2.93
CA CYS A 128 3.72 7.44 3.33
C CYS A 128 3.41 7.28 4.83
N PHE A 129 3.38 6.05 5.34
CA PHE A 129 3.15 5.79 6.76
C PHE A 129 4.32 6.28 7.64
N SER A 130 5.55 6.20 7.15
CA SER A 130 6.72 6.72 7.87
C SER A 130 6.70 8.24 7.99
N ARG A 131 6.20 8.95 6.97
CA ARG A 131 6.03 10.42 7.00
C ARG A 131 5.03 10.88 8.06
N MET A 132 4.08 10.05 8.49
CA MET A 132 3.20 10.38 9.63
C MET A 132 3.99 10.65 10.93
N TYR A 133 5.18 10.06 11.07
CA TYR A 133 6.08 10.28 12.21
C TYR A 133 7.13 11.37 11.96
N SER A 134 7.22 11.90 10.73
CA SER A 134 8.11 12.99 10.34
C SER A 134 7.47 13.83 9.23
N PRO A 135 6.37 14.53 9.55
CA PRO A 135 5.47 15.14 8.56
C PRO A 135 6.08 16.33 7.79
N PHE A 136 7.22 16.84 8.24
CA PHE A 136 7.93 17.95 7.61
C PHE A 136 8.97 17.52 6.58
N ARG A 137 9.12 16.21 6.31
CA ARG A 137 10.01 15.71 5.27
C ARG A 137 9.46 16.09 3.89
N LYS A 138 10.24 16.88 3.13
CA LYS A 138 9.96 17.29 1.74
C LYS A 138 10.98 16.72 0.75
N ASP A 139 11.59 15.60 1.10
CA ASP A 139 12.56 14.84 0.32
C ASP A 139 11.88 14.00 -0.78
N PHE A 140 11.12 14.68 -1.63
CA PHE A 140 10.57 14.08 -2.85
C PHE A 140 11.68 13.76 -3.85
N ARG A 141 11.51 12.70 -4.63
CA ARG A 141 12.51 12.17 -5.57
C ARG A 141 12.26 12.71 -6.98
N ASP A 142 11.84 11.85 -7.89
CA ASP A 142 11.41 12.17 -9.26
C ASP A 142 9.88 12.22 -9.34
N VAL A 143 9.35 12.58 -10.53
CA VAL A 143 7.91 12.71 -10.77
C VAL A 143 7.21 11.37 -10.62
N GLU A 144 7.78 10.28 -11.12
CA GLU A 144 7.20 8.93 -11.09
C GLU A 144 6.96 8.47 -9.65
N TYR A 145 8.01 8.47 -8.83
CA TYR A 145 7.92 8.13 -7.41
C TYR A 145 6.95 9.04 -6.67
N THR A 146 6.97 10.34 -6.97
CA THR A 146 6.14 11.32 -6.29
C THR A 146 4.65 11.16 -6.65
N LEU A 147 4.34 10.74 -7.88
CA LEU A 147 2.98 10.38 -8.30
C LEU A 147 2.50 9.10 -7.62
N GLU A 148 3.35 8.07 -7.51
CA GLU A 148 2.99 6.86 -6.75
C GLU A 148 2.73 7.19 -5.27
N LEU A 149 3.55 8.05 -4.66
CA LEU A 149 3.31 8.54 -3.30
C LEU A 149 2.00 9.34 -3.21
N LEU A 150 1.63 10.11 -4.24
CA LEU A 150 0.36 10.83 -4.30
C LEU A 150 -0.83 9.87 -4.37
N ARG A 151 -0.72 8.76 -5.11
CA ARG A 151 -1.76 7.71 -5.17
C ARG A 151 -2.01 7.11 -3.80
N VAL A 152 -0.93 6.71 -3.12
CA VAL A 152 -1.00 6.19 -1.76
C VAL A 152 -1.66 7.21 -0.82
N ALA A 153 -1.19 8.46 -0.86
CA ALA A 153 -1.72 9.53 -0.02
C ALA A 153 -3.20 9.80 -0.29
N SER A 154 -3.65 9.73 -1.55
CA SER A 154 -5.06 9.86 -1.94
C SER A 154 -5.89 8.70 -1.38
N GLN A 155 -5.43 7.46 -1.54
CA GLN A 155 -6.14 6.26 -1.09
C GLN A 155 -6.39 6.27 0.42
N ILE A 156 -5.37 6.64 1.22
CA ILE A 156 -5.51 6.71 2.68
C ILE A 156 -5.97 8.10 3.16
N GLU A 157 -6.35 9.00 2.24
CA GLU A 157 -6.79 10.37 2.55
C GLU A 157 -5.81 11.16 3.46
N HIS A 158 -4.51 11.08 3.18
CA HIS A 158 -3.48 11.88 3.86
C HIS A 158 -3.35 13.27 3.22
N ILE A 159 -4.30 14.15 3.56
CA ILE A 159 -4.51 15.44 2.90
C ILE A 159 -3.29 16.37 2.97
N GLU A 160 -2.59 16.44 4.11
CA GLU A 160 -1.42 17.30 4.25
C GLU A 160 -0.29 16.88 3.31
N LEU A 161 -0.05 15.57 3.16
CA LEU A 161 0.96 15.04 2.25
C LEU A 161 0.56 15.28 0.79
N MET A 162 -0.72 15.11 0.44
CA MET A 162 -1.23 15.44 -0.90
C MET A 162 -0.98 16.91 -1.26
N GLY A 163 -1.20 17.82 -0.30
CA GLY A 163 -0.91 19.25 -0.48
C GLY A 163 0.59 19.53 -0.68
N LEU A 164 1.46 18.88 0.09
CA LEU A 164 2.92 19.01 -0.07
C LEU A 164 3.41 18.47 -1.41
N ILE A 165 2.87 17.33 -1.85
CA ILE A 165 3.19 16.72 -3.15
C ILE A 165 2.70 17.63 -4.28
N SER A 166 1.47 18.15 -4.18
CA SER A 166 0.91 19.11 -5.14
C SER A 166 1.82 20.33 -5.31
N GLN A 167 2.26 20.94 -4.20
CA GLN A 167 3.20 22.07 -4.26
C GLN A 167 4.52 21.70 -4.94
N TYR A 168 5.06 20.53 -4.61
CA TYR A 168 6.32 20.07 -5.20
C TYR A 168 6.19 19.84 -6.71
N LEU A 169 5.20 19.03 -7.14
CA LEU A 169 4.97 18.74 -8.56
C LEU A 169 4.69 20.01 -9.35
N SER A 170 4.01 21.00 -8.75
CA SER A 170 3.76 22.28 -9.39
C SER A 170 4.94 23.24 -9.43
N ALA A 171 6.01 22.99 -8.67
CA ALA A 171 7.20 23.84 -8.66
C ALA A 171 8.33 23.34 -9.57
N ILE A 172 8.39 22.04 -9.86
CA ILE A 172 9.48 21.44 -10.65
C ILE A 172 9.20 21.49 -12.16
N PRO A 173 10.22 21.59 -13.03
CA PRO A 173 10.02 21.41 -14.46
C PRO A 173 9.54 19.98 -14.78
N TRP A 174 8.70 19.84 -15.81
CA TRP A 174 8.25 18.54 -16.31
C TRP A 174 8.89 18.27 -17.66
N SER A 175 9.32 17.04 -17.89
CA SER A 175 9.49 16.56 -19.27
C SER A 175 8.12 16.29 -19.90
N ASP A 176 8.07 16.14 -21.24
CA ASP A 176 6.83 15.76 -21.93
C ASP A 176 6.25 14.43 -21.40
N GLU A 177 7.14 13.51 -21.02
CA GLU A 177 6.74 12.22 -20.45
C GLU A 177 6.18 12.36 -19.03
N ASP A 178 6.78 13.22 -18.20
CA ASP A 178 6.27 13.51 -16.87
C ASP A 178 4.90 14.19 -16.95
N GLU A 179 4.73 15.15 -17.85
CA GLU A 179 3.45 15.82 -18.06
C GLU A 179 2.36 14.83 -18.49
N ARG A 180 2.68 13.89 -19.39
CA ARG A 180 1.75 12.81 -19.76
C ARG A 180 1.32 12.00 -18.55
N ARG A 181 2.26 11.50 -17.75
CA ARG A 181 1.93 10.70 -16.55
C ARG A 181 1.09 11.46 -15.54
N ILE A 182 1.41 12.73 -15.31
CA ILE A 182 0.66 13.61 -14.41
C ILE A 182 -0.77 13.77 -14.93
N ARG A 183 -0.96 14.02 -16.24
CA ARG A 183 -2.29 14.16 -16.85
C ARG A 183 -3.09 12.87 -16.84
N ASP A 184 -2.44 11.74 -17.11
CA ASP A 184 -3.06 10.42 -17.05
C ASP A 184 -3.58 10.13 -15.65
N TYR A 185 -2.78 10.42 -14.63
CA TYR A 185 -3.23 10.30 -13.25
C TYR A 185 -4.33 11.31 -12.91
N ALA A 186 -4.24 12.56 -13.38
CA ALA A 186 -5.27 13.58 -13.14
C ALA A 186 -6.64 13.25 -13.76
N ALA A 187 -6.67 12.34 -14.74
CA ALA A 187 -7.89 11.79 -15.33
C ALA A 187 -8.46 10.58 -14.56
N SER A 188 -7.70 10.00 -13.62
CA SER A 188 -8.15 8.87 -12.79
C SER A 188 -9.24 9.30 -11.79
N PRO A 189 -10.22 8.43 -11.48
CA PRO A 189 -11.18 8.66 -10.39
C PRO A 189 -10.51 8.88 -9.02
N ASP A 190 -9.30 8.36 -8.82
CA ASP A 190 -8.57 8.49 -7.55
C ASP A 190 -7.90 9.86 -7.37
N PHE A 191 -7.99 10.73 -8.39
CA PHE A 191 -7.40 12.06 -8.35
C PHE A 191 -8.27 13.05 -7.57
N SER A 192 -7.90 13.27 -6.31
CA SER A 192 -8.61 14.14 -5.39
C SER A 192 -8.32 15.64 -5.61
N ARG A 193 -8.96 16.23 -6.63
CA ARG A 193 -8.82 17.65 -7.05
C ARG A 193 -8.84 18.66 -5.89
N ASN A 194 -9.69 18.44 -4.89
CA ASN A 194 -9.87 19.35 -3.75
C ASN A 194 -8.61 19.54 -2.89
N TYR A 195 -7.71 18.56 -2.90
CA TYR A 195 -6.53 18.50 -2.02
C TYR A 195 -5.21 18.69 -2.76
N VAL A 196 -5.23 18.82 -4.09
CA VAL A 196 -4.04 18.99 -4.96
C VAL A 196 -4.11 20.27 -5.80
N LYS A 197 -4.60 21.36 -5.19
CA LYS A 197 -4.97 22.61 -5.88
C LYS A 197 -3.87 23.19 -6.76
N ASP A 198 -2.63 23.28 -6.25
CA ASP A 198 -1.53 23.83 -7.05
C ASP A 198 -1.29 23.03 -8.34
N LEU A 199 -1.49 21.70 -8.29
CA LEU A 199 -1.34 20.82 -9.44
C LEU A 199 -2.53 20.96 -10.41
N VAL A 200 -3.75 21.07 -9.89
CA VAL A 200 -4.95 21.35 -10.70
C VAL A 200 -4.79 22.67 -11.46
N THR A 201 -4.33 23.73 -10.78
CA THR A 201 -4.06 25.04 -11.38
C THR A 201 -3.01 24.95 -12.48
N ARG A 202 -1.87 24.31 -12.21
CA ARG A 202 -0.81 24.18 -13.21
C ARG A 202 -1.24 23.38 -14.44
N LEU A 203 -2.10 22.39 -14.26
CA LEU A 203 -2.64 21.57 -15.35
C LEU A 203 -3.76 22.28 -16.13
N GLY A 204 -4.26 23.42 -15.65
CA GLY A 204 -5.39 24.14 -16.24
C GLY A 204 -6.73 23.43 -16.03
N LEU A 205 -6.87 22.65 -14.96
CA LEU A 205 -8.06 21.84 -14.68
C LEU A 205 -9.11 22.58 -13.81
N ASP A 206 -8.83 23.81 -13.41
CA ASP A 206 -9.70 24.65 -12.56
C ASP A 206 -10.95 25.20 -13.29
N VAL A 207 -11.11 24.93 -14.59
CA VAL A 207 -12.06 25.64 -15.48
C VAL A 207 -13.50 25.09 -15.45
N ILE A 208 -13.79 23.99 -14.76
CA ILE A 208 -15.15 23.41 -14.72
C ILE A 208 -15.86 23.81 -13.42
N GLY A 209 -16.35 25.05 -13.37
CA GLY A 209 -17.14 25.55 -12.24
C GLY A 209 -17.93 26.84 -12.49
N GLU A 210 -17.78 27.49 -13.65
CA GLU A 210 -18.51 28.74 -13.94
C GLU A 210 -19.66 28.57 -14.95
N GLU A 211 -19.72 27.49 -15.74
CA GLU A 211 -20.80 27.31 -16.73
C GLU A 211 -22.16 26.93 -16.12
N ASP A 212 -22.21 26.46 -14.85
CA ASP A 212 -23.48 26.19 -14.14
C ASP A 212 -24.07 27.44 -13.47
N LYS A 213 -23.37 28.58 -13.44
CA LYS A 213 -23.94 29.84 -12.91
C LYS A 213 -24.79 30.58 -13.95
N GLU A 214 -24.46 30.50 -15.23
CA GLU A 214 -25.19 31.23 -16.28
C GLU A 214 -26.59 30.66 -16.56
N ILE A 215 -26.84 29.38 -16.27
CA ILE A 215 -28.18 28.80 -16.45
C ILE A 215 -29.15 29.25 -15.33
N SER A 216 -28.64 29.59 -14.14
CA SER A 216 -29.49 30.05 -13.02
C SER A 216 -29.99 31.49 -13.18
N GLU A 217 -29.25 32.36 -13.88
CA GLU A 217 -29.63 33.76 -14.09
C GLU A 217 -30.57 33.97 -15.29
N HIS A 218 -30.71 33.00 -16.18
CA HIS A 218 -31.63 33.08 -17.33
C HIS A 218 -33.01 32.47 -17.09
N LEU A 219 -33.23 31.80 -15.96
CA LEU A 219 -34.55 31.29 -15.53
C LEU A 219 -35.28 32.22 -14.55
N THR A 220 -34.71 33.38 -14.24
CA THR A 220 -35.30 34.38 -13.33
C THR A 220 -35.57 35.74 -13.99
N ARG A 221 -35.57 35.82 -15.33
CA ARG A 221 -36.05 37.00 -16.06
C ARG A 221 -37.36 36.75 -16.81
#